data_AF-A0A7V8XQF6-F1
#
_entry.id   AF-A0A7V8XQF6-F1
#
_cell.length_a   1.000
_cell.length_b   1.000
_cell.length_c   1.000
_cell.angle_alpha   90.00
_cell.angle_beta   90.00
_cell.angle_gamma   90.00
#
_symmetry.space_group_name_H-M   'P 1'
#
loop_
_entity.id
_entity.type
_entity.pdbx_description
1 polymer ?
#
loop_
_entity_poly.entity_id
_entity_poly.type
_entity_poly.pdbx_seq_one_letter_code
_entity_poly.pdbx_strand_id
1 'polypeptide(L)'
;MSGDRCPAGRTEQAQSSTPARIRNDRVLAIPVEARREHNLAGVEELSPRLRQEPEQFAIVAGALEGKDVRVVGWRDAVTALELVRDSAAPSGSNLSVASSFCRSNYPSDFVVAGFLHAVDANVMATLDAGRMFGSRVGVALMIVLVVLVGGLVAPLAQRGPASPEWPGVKGKGVTLLPNGWRIAPAGRSIAVGDFPMSMVLSADGRHAIVSNNGWSKPSLTMVDLAQQSVKARVPVDHAWLGLTWHPGGDRLYSSGAAENTVNEFRWSRER
;
A
#
# COMPACT_ATOMS: atom_id res chain seq x y z
N MET A 1 14.97 -3.14 37.44
CA MET A 1 13.51 -3.27 37.35
C MET A 1 13.00 -2.21 36.37
N SER A 2 12.84 -2.54 35.09
CA SER A 2 12.45 -1.58 34.03
C SER A 2 11.73 -2.26 32.86
N GLY A 3 10.90 -3.27 33.17
CA GLY A 3 10.19 -4.08 32.16
C GLY A 3 8.74 -3.66 31.90
N ASP A 4 8.15 -2.82 32.76
CA ASP A 4 6.68 -2.70 32.85
C ASP A 4 6.10 -1.43 32.20
N ARG A 5 6.87 -0.74 31.34
CA ARG A 5 6.46 0.56 30.76
C ARG A 5 6.26 0.53 29.25
N CYS A 6 5.63 -0.52 28.74
CA CYS A 6 5.07 -0.49 27.38
C CYS A 6 3.55 -0.33 27.48
N PRO A 7 3.01 0.88 27.24
CA PRO A 7 1.56 1.04 27.12
C PRO A 7 1.14 0.21 25.92
N ALA A 8 0.24 -0.72 26.18
CA ALA A 8 -0.36 -1.55 25.17
C ALA A 8 -1.87 -1.30 25.15
N GLY A 9 -2.47 -1.26 23.97
CA GLY A 9 -3.90 -1.05 23.82
C GLY A 9 -4.46 -2.06 22.85
N ARG A 10 -5.48 -2.81 23.25
CA ARG A 10 -6.23 -3.68 22.32
C ARG A 10 -7.30 -2.85 21.63
N THR A 11 -7.34 -2.88 20.30
CA THR A 11 -8.53 -2.49 19.53
C THR A 11 -9.25 -3.73 19.06
N GLU A 12 -10.58 -3.75 19.10
CA GLU A 12 -11.37 -4.87 18.57
C GLU A 12 -12.05 -4.44 17.27
N GLN A 13 -11.84 -5.20 16.19
CA GLN A 13 -12.44 -4.99 14.89
C GLN A 13 -13.32 -6.20 14.50
N ALA A 14 -14.50 -5.94 13.95
CA ALA A 14 -15.31 -6.97 13.26
C ALA A 14 -15.18 -6.81 11.73
N GLN A 15 -15.09 -7.91 10.98
CA GLN A 15 -15.08 -7.92 9.50
C GLN A 15 -16.35 -8.58 8.95
N SER A 16 -16.93 -8.04 7.87
CA SER A 16 -18.10 -8.61 7.19
C SER A 16 -17.82 -9.02 5.75
N SER A 17 -17.87 -10.33 5.50
CA SER A 17 -18.16 -10.94 4.20
C SER A 17 -18.85 -12.32 4.35
N THR A 18 -19.40 -12.61 5.53
CA THR A 18 -19.99 -13.91 5.93
C THR A 18 -21.00 -13.63 7.06
N PRO A 19 -22.07 -14.43 7.30
CA PRO A 19 -23.07 -14.17 8.35
C PRO A 19 -22.48 -14.10 9.78
N ALA A 20 -21.31 -14.69 10.00
CA ALA A 20 -20.59 -14.66 11.27
C ALA A 20 -19.58 -13.50 11.29
N ARG A 21 -19.73 -12.58 12.25
CA ARG A 21 -18.73 -11.55 12.53
C ARG A 21 -17.47 -12.20 13.11
N ILE A 22 -16.31 -11.94 12.51
CA ILE A 22 -15.00 -12.43 12.96
C ILE A 22 -14.32 -11.33 13.77
N ARG A 23 -13.85 -11.66 14.98
CA ARG A 23 -13.07 -10.76 15.85
C ARG A 23 -11.63 -10.68 15.36
N ASN A 24 -11.12 -9.47 15.20
CA ASN A 24 -9.75 -9.18 14.79
C ASN A 24 -9.16 -8.12 15.72
N ASP A 25 -8.44 -8.57 16.74
CA ASP A 25 -7.88 -7.67 17.74
C ASP A 25 -6.49 -7.20 17.35
N ARG A 26 -6.18 -5.92 17.59
CA ARG A 26 -4.85 -5.35 17.31
C ARG A 26 -4.25 -4.74 18.56
N VAL A 27 -2.96 -4.95 18.76
CA VAL A 27 -2.19 -4.36 19.85
C VAL A 27 -1.48 -3.10 19.34
N LEU A 28 -1.75 -1.97 19.98
CA LEU A 28 -0.93 -0.77 19.90
C LEU A 28 0.22 -0.91 20.89
N ALA A 29 1.46 -0.59 20.50
CA ALA A 29 2.61 -0.62 21.36
C ALA A 29 3.50 0.59 21.12
N ILE A 30 4.21 1.03 22.16
CA ILE A 30 5.14 2.15 22.09
C ILE A 30 6.56 1.64 22.37
N PRO A 31 7.59 2.14 21.65
CA PRO A 31 8.97 1.79 21.94
C PRO A 31 9.35 2.08 23.39
N VAL A 32 10.08 1.17 24.02
CA VAL A 32 10.59 1.31 25.40
C VAL A 32 11.42 2.59 25.57
N GLU A 33 12.13 3.01 24.51
CA GLU A 33 13.00 4.19 24.48
C GLU A 33 12.48 5.26 23.51
N ALA A 34 11.23 5.68 23.65
CA ALA A 34 10.68 6.75 22.83
C ALA A 34 11.21 8.14 23.28
N ARG A 35 11.79 8.94 22.38
CA ARG A 35 12.23 10.32 22.69
C ARG A 35 11.05 11.25 23.06
N ARG A 36 9.86 10.94 22.57
CA ARG A 36 8.57 11.60 22.86
C ARG A 36 7.65 10.55 23.45
N GLU A 37 6.71 10.94 24.31
CA GLU A 37 5.71 10.01 24.89
C GLU A 37 6.28 8.90 25.82
N HIS A 38 7.47 9.12 26.42
CA HIS A 38 8.16 8.15 27.29
C HIS A 38 7.47 7.83 28.63
N ASN A 39 6.43 8.59 28.98
CA ASN A 39 5.70 8.44 30.24
C ASN A 39 4.34 7.77 30.07
N LEU A 40 3.98 7.34 28.86
CA LEU A 40 2.69 6.71 28.62
C LEU A 40 2.63 5.33 29.30
N ALA A 41 1.65 5.12 30.17
CA ALA A 41 1.40 3.85 30.85
C ALA A 41 0.20 3.09 30.28
N GLY A 42 -0.70 3.78 29.57
CA GLY A 42 -1.87 3.18 28.95
C GLY A 42 -2.48 4.02 27.83
N VAL A 43 -3.51 3.48 27.20
CA VAL A 43 -4.19 4.09 26.04
C VAL A 43 -5.00 5.32 26.43
N GLU A 44 -5.46 5.37 27.68
CA GLU A 44 -6.22 6.46 28.28
C GLU A 44 -5.44 7.77 28.34
N GLU A 45 -4.11 7.69 28.40
CA GLU A 45 -3.21 8.86 28.42
C GLU A 45 -2.95 9.42 27.02
N LEU A 46 -3.33 8.69 25.97
CA LEU A 46 -3.25 9.19 24.60
C LEU A 46 -4.27 10.30 24.37
N SER A 47 -3.82 11.36 23.68
CA SER A 47 -4.70 12.42 23.20
C SER A 47 -5.85 11.83 22.36
N PRO A 48 -7.04 12.45 22.36
CA PRO A 48 -8.17 11.97 21.54
C PRO A 48 -7.82 11.80 20.07
N ARG A 49 -6.99 12.69 19.51
CA ARG A 49 -6.51 12.61 18.13
C ARG A 49 -5.70 11.34 17.87
N LEU A 50 -4.77 10.98 18.76
CA LEU A 50 -3.93 9.80 18.62
C LEU A 50 -4.71 8.49 18.77
N ARG A 51 -5.84 8.49 19.49
CA ARG A 51 -6.76 7.35 19.54
C ARG A 51 -7.64 7.23 18.29
N GLN A 52 -8.17 8.35 17.79
CA GLN A 52 -9.09 8.34 16.65
C GLN A 52 -8.40 8.00 15.32
N GLU A 53 -7.13 8.38 15.14
CA GLU A 53 -6.43 8.18 13.88
C GLU A 53 -6.28 6.70 13.48
N PRO A 54 -5.83 5.78 14.37
CA PRO A 54 -5.83 4.34 14.08
C PRO A 54 -7.22 3.76 13.83
N GLU A 55 -8.24 4.22 14.55
CA GLU A 55 -9.63 3.77 14.38
C GLU A 55 -10.15 4.13 12.99
N GLN A 56 -10.00 5.40 12.60
CA GLN A 56 -10.40 5.89 11.29
C GLN A 56 -9.64 5.19 10.17
N PHE A 57 -8.34 4.98 10.34
CA PHE A 57 -7.54 4.21 9.39
C PHE A 57 -8.11 2.80 9.18
N ALA A 58 -8.43 2.07 10.25
CA ALA A 58 -8.97 0.71 10.16
C ALA A 58 -10.34 0.65 9.46
N ILE A 59 -11.22 1.62 9.76
CA ILE A 59 -12.55 1.73 9.14
C ILE A 59 -12.41 2.02 7.64
N VAL A 60 -11.64 3.03 7.27
CA VAL A 60 -11.47 3.45 5.87
C VAL A 60 -10.78 2.37 5.05
N ALA A 61 -9.70 1.77 5.57
CA ALA A 61 -8.99 0.70 4.88
C ALA A 61 -9.91 -0.52 4.64
N GLY A 62 -10.72 -0.89 5.62
CA GLY A 62 -11.70 -1.98 5.46
C GLY A 62 -12.78 -1.66 4.43
N ALA A 63 -13.31 -0.43 4.44
CA ALA A 63 -14.32 0.00 3.49
C ALA A 63 -13.81 -0.07 2.04
N LEU A 64 -12.54 0.26 1.79
CA LEU A 64 -11.91 0.13 0.46
C LEU A 64 -11.82 -1.32 -0.02
N GLU A 65 -11.82 -2.29 0.90
CA GLU A 65 -11.83 -3.73 0.62
C GLU A 65 -13.24 -4.33 0.61
N GLY A 66 -14.30 -3.51 0.70
CA GLY A 66 -15.69 -3.97 0.76
C GLY A 66 -16.09 -4.60 2.10
N LYS A 67 -15.36 -4.32 3.18
CA LYS A 67 -15.60 -4.87 4.52
C LYS A 67 -16.38 -3.87 5.39
N ASP A 68 -17.42 -4.34 6.08
CA ASP A 68 -18.07 -3.57 7.16
C ASP A 68 -17.25 -3.71 8.46
N VAL A 69 -16.42 -2.70 8.71
CA VAL A 69 -15.51 -2.62 9.86
C VAL A 69 -16.12 -1.79 10.97
N ARG A 70 -16.22 -2.38 12.17
CA ARG A 70 -16.62 -1.69 13.39
C ARG A 70 -15.54 -1.79 14.45
N VAL A 71 -15.13 -0.65 14.99
CA VAL A 71 -14.31 -0.57 16.21
C VAL A 71 -15.23 -0.68 17.43
N VAL A 72 -14.96 -1.64 18.31
CA VAL A 72 -15.77 -1.86 19.53
C VAL A 72 -15.27 -1.03 20.71
N GLY A 73 -13.95 -0.76 20.76
CA GLY A 73 -13.33 0.08 21.77
C GLY A 73 -11.89 -0.31 22.07
N TRP A 74 -11.31 0.39 23.03
CA TRP A 74 -9.96 0.13 23.54
C TRP A 74 -10.00 -0.69 24.83
N ARG A 75 -8.95 -1.50 25.06
CA ARG A 75 -8.67 -2.16 26.35
C ARG A 75 -7.33 -1.69 26.92
N ASP A 76 -7.12 -2.03 28.18
CA ASP A 76 -5.88 -1.74 28.91
C ASP A 76 -4.67 -2.55 28.43
N ALA A 77 -3.50 -2.18 28.96
CA ALA A 77 -2.22 -2.81 28.64
C ALA A 77 -2.11 -4.25 29.12
N VAL A 78 -2.81 -4.60 30.21
CA VAL A 78 -2.84 -5.97 30.75
C VAL A 78 -3.53 -6.90 29.76
N THR A 79 -4.71 -6.51 29.28
CA THR A 79 -5.47 -7.26 28.27
C THR A 79 -4.69 -7.42 26.97
N ALA A 80 -3.92 -6.39 26.58
CA ALA A 80 -3.07 -6.46 25.39
C ALA A 80 -1.88 -7.41 25.57
N LEU A 81 -1.27 -7.46 26.77
CA LEU A 81 -0.21 -8.43 27.09
C LEU A 81 -0.74 -9.87 27.14
N GLU A 82 -1.95 -10.07 27.67
CA GLU A 82 -2.63 -11.38 27.64
C GLU A 82 -2.81 -11.88 26.22
N LEU A 83 -3.32 -11.03 25.32
CA LEU A 83 -3.42 -11.36 23.89
C LEU A 83 -2.09 -11.80 23.26
N VAL A 84 -1.00 -11.09 23.57
CA VAL A 84 0.33 -11.43 23.05
C VAL A 84 0.79 -12.77 23.61
N ARG A 85 0.56 -13.03 24.91
CA ARG A 85 0.90 -14.30 25.56
C ARG A 85 0.09 -15.46 25.00
N ASP A 86 -1.21 -15.29 24.83
CA ASP A 86 -2.11 -16.30 24.24
C ASP A 86 -1.71 -16.63 22.80
N SER A 87 -1.29 -15.61 22.05
CA SER A 87 -0.79 -15.79 20.67
C SER A 87 0.58 -16.46 20.61
N ALA A 88 1.38 -16.37 21.68
CA ALA A 88 2.72 -16.95 21.79
C ALA A 88 2.73 -18.35 22.43
N ALA A 89 1.64 -18.75 23.08
CA ALA A 89 1.51 -20.08 23.64
C ALA A 89 1.56 -21.12 22.51
N PRO A 90 2.32 -22.23 22.65
CA PRO A 90 2.37 -23.28 21.65
C PRO A 90 0.98 -23.92 21.53
N SER A 91 0.23 -23.53 20.51
CA SER A 91 -1.10 -24.07 20.24
C SER A 91 -0.99 -25.51 19.77
N GLY A 92 -1.39 -26.46 20.60
CA GLY A 92 -1.59 -27.87 20.24
C GLY A 92 -2.77 -28.13 19.28
N SER A 93 -3.15 -27.15 18.46
CA SER A 93 -4.23 -27.24 17.49
C SER A 93 -4.00 -26.23 16.38
N ASN A 94 -4.19 -26.68 15.13
CA ASN A 94 -4.03 -25.96 13.86
C ASN A 94 -4.64 -24.54 13.84
N LEU A 95 -3.94 -23.56 14.40
CA LEU A 95 -4.21 -22.14 14.22
C LEU A 95 -3.12 -21.58 13.30
N SER A 96 -3.55 -21.21 12.11
CA SER A 96 -2.79 -20.44 11.12
C SER A 96 -2.37 -19.11 11.74
N VAL A 97 -1.22 -19.08 12.41
CA VAL A 97 -0.49 -17.85 12.68
C VAL A 97 0.03 -17.37 11.33
N ALA A 98 -0.61 -16.35 10.77
CA ALA A 98 -0.07 -15.61 9.64
C ALA A 98 1.18 -14.85 10.12
N SER A 99 2.32 -15.53 10.11
CA SER A 99 3.65 -14.95 10.28
C SER A 99 4.02 -14.14 9.03
N SER A 100 3.29 -13.05 8.76
CA SER A 100 3.71 -12.06 7.78
C SER A 100 4.56 -10.98 8.44
N PHE A 101 5.70 -11.38 8.98
CA PHE A 101 6.78 -10.43 9.26
C PHE A 101 8.09 -11.05 8.78
N CYS A 102 8.72 -10.35 7.84
CA CYS A 102 10.00 -10.68 7.20
C CYS A 102 10.01 -11.94 6.29
N ARG A 103 9.33 -11.84 5.15
CA ARG A 103 9.93 -12.32 3.90
C ARG A 103 9.52 -11.42 2.74
N SER A 104 10.35 -10.41 2.49
CA SER A 104 10.48 -9.82 1.17
C SER A 104 10.90 -10.93 0.21
N ASN A 105 10.03 -11.27 -0.74
CA ASN A 105 10.40 -11.45 -2.13
C ASN A 105 9.12 -11.62 -2.97
N TYR A 106 9.01 -10.78 -3.99
CA TYR A 106 8.21 -10.90 -5.21
C TYR A 106 7.34 -12.16 -5.35
N PRO A 107 6.01 -12.04 -5.55
CA PRO A 107 5.23 -13.11 -6.16
C PRO A 107 5.26 -12.92 -7.67
N SER A 108 6.34 -13.34 -8.31
CA SER A 108 6.30 -13.71 -9.72
C SER A 108 6.54 -15.20 -9.81
N ASP A 109 5.63 -16.01 -9.24
CA ASP A 109 5.57 -17.47 -9.46
C ASP A 109 4.27 -18.01 -8.85
N PHE A 110 3.15 -17.83 -9.56
CA PHE A 110 1.94 -18.60 -9.28
C PHE A 110 1.19 -18.93 -10.58
N VAL A 111 1.91 -19.33 -11.63
CA VAL A 111 1.31 -19.91 -12.84
C VAL A 111 2.25 -20.96 -13.45
N VAL A 112 2.62 -22.01 -12.72
CA VAL A 112 3.18 -23.24 -13.38
C VAL A 112 2.75 -24.56 -12.68
N ALA A 113 2.34 -24.56 -11.42
CA ALA A 113 2.02 -25.84 -10.72
C ALA A 113 0.59 -26.39 -10.98
N GLY A 114 -0.20 -25.78 -11.88
CA GLY A 114 -1.60 -26.15 -12.10
C GLY A 114 -1.90 -27.00 -13.33
N PHE A 115 -0.93 -27.29 -14.20
CA PHE A 115 -1.21 -27.90 -15.51
C PHE A 115 -0.72 -29.34 -15.70
N LEU A 116 -0.28 -30.03 -14.62
CA LEU A 116 0.16 -31.43 -14.70
C LEU A 116 -0.65 -32.42 -13.85
N HIS A 117 -1.81 -32.02 -13.33
CA HIS A 117 -2.72 -32.92 -12.59
C HIS A 117 -4.15 -33.00 -13.13
N ALA A 118 -4.37 -32.57 -14.37
CA ALA A 118 -5.63 -32.76 -15.08
C ALA A 118 -5.41 -33.44 -16.44
N VAL A 119 -4.75 -34.60 -16.42
CA VAL A 119 -5.12 -35.66 -17.36
C VAL A 119 -5.90 -36.65 -16.52
N ASP A 120 -7.21 -36.43 -16.51
CA ASP A 120 -8.18 -37.32 -15.89
C ASP A 120 -7.92 -38.75 -16.39
N ALA A 121 -7.91 -39.73 -15.49
CA ALA A 121 -7.69 -41.14 -15.81
C ALA A 121 -8.76 -41.72 -16.76
N ASN A 122 -9.77 -40.92 -17.12
CA ASN A 122 -10.86 -41.28 -18.01
C ASN A 122 -10.63 -41.00 -19.50
N VAL A 123 -9.51 -40.38 -19.93
CA VAL A 123 -9.20 -40.26 -21.38
C VAL A 123 -8.57 -41.55 -21.94
N MET A 124 -8.10 -42.46 -21.08
CA MET A 124 -7.58 -43.77 -21.50
C MET A 124 -8.66 -44.85 -21.68
N ALA A 125 -9.95 -44.54 -21.47
CA ALA A 125 -11.01 -45.54 -21.43
C ALA A 125 -11.90 -45.64 -22.69
N THR A 126 -11.64 -44.87 -23.76
CA THR A 126 -12.48 -44.90 -24.99
C THR A 126 -11.74 -45.24 -26.28
N LEU A 127 -10.55 -45.83 -26.18
CA LEU A 127 -9.90 -46.45 -27.34
C LEU A 127 -9.55 -47.89 -26.98
N ASP A 128 -10.13 -48.81 -27.73
CA ASP A 128 -9.89 -50.25 -27.67
C ASP A 128 -8.41 -50.53 -28.01
N ALA A 129 -7.53 -50.32 -27.02
CA ALA A 129 -6.09 -50.20 -27.16
C ALA A 129 -5.40 -51.50 -27.62
N GLY A 130 -6.13 -52.62 -27.63
CA GLY A 130 -5.62 -53.93 -28.03
C GLY A 130 -5.38 -54.11 -29.54
N ARG A 131 -5.97 -53.28 -30.42
CA ARG A 131 -5.83 -53.44 -31.89
C ARG A 131 -5.08 -52.31 -32.61
N MET A 132 -4.89 -51.13 -32.01
CA MET A 132 -4.16 -50.03 -32.65
C MET A 132 -2.64 -50.07 -32.45
N PHE A 133 -2.13 -50.75 -31.42
CA PHE A 133 -0.70 -50.74 -31.07
C PHE A 133 0.21 -51.60 -31.96
N GLY A 134 -0.35 -52.45 -32.83
CA GLY A 134 0.43 -53.31 -33.75
C GLY A 134 0.41 -52.88 -35.22
N SER A 135 -0.34 -51.83 -35.58
CA SER A 135 -0.55 -51.42 -36.97
C SER A 135 0.26 -50.15 -37.28
N ARG A 136 0.94 -50.16 -38.44
CA ARG A 136 1.69 -48.99 -38.96
C ARG A 136 0.83 -47.72 -39.03
N VAL A 137 -0.49 -47.87 -39.18
CA VAL A 137 -1.45 -46.76 -39.25
C VAL A 137 -1.72 -46.15 -37.87
N GLY A 138 -1.79 -46.96 -36.82
CA GLY A 138 -1.98 -46.47 -35.44
C GLY A 138 -0.79 -45.66 -34.93
N VAL A 139 0.42 -46.13 -35.24
CA VAL A 139 1.67 -45.40 -34.92
C VAL A 139 1.76 -44.09 -35.71
N ALA A 140 1.39 -44.08 -37.00
CA ALA A 140 1.39 -42.87 -37.82
C ALA A 140 0.39 -41.82 -37.29
N LEU A 141 -0.82 -42.22 -36.88
CA LEU A 141 -1.82 -41.31 -36.32
C LEU A 141 -1.38 -40.71 -34.98
N MET A 142 -0.72 -41.48 -34.12
CA MET A 142 -0.13 -40.98 -32.87
C MET A 142 0.98 -39.97 -33.13
N ILE A 143 1.86 -40.21 -34.10
CA ILE A 143 2.91 -39.25 -34.48
C ILE A 143 2.28 -37.95 -35.01
N VAL A 144 1.27 -38.05 -35.88
CA VAL A 144 0.55 -36.87 -36.40
C VAL A 144 -0.12 -36.09 -35.28
N LEU A 145 -0.75 -36.78 -34.31
CA LEU A 145 -1.36 -36.12 -33.15
C LEU A 145 -0.32 -35.41 -32.29
N VAL A 146 0.83 -36.04 -32.01
CA VAL A 146 1.92 -35.43 -31.24
C VAL A 146 2.52 -34.22 -31.98
N VAL A 147 2.66 -34.29 -33.31
CA VAL A 147 3.15 -33.16 -34.12
C VAL A 147 2.13 -32.02 -34.18
N LEU A 148 0.83 -32.33 -34.29
CA LEU A 148 -0.23 -31.32 -34.27
C LEU A 148 -0.35 -30.65 -32.91
N VAL A 149 -0.34 -31.42 -31.82
CA VAL A 149 -0.38 -30.87 -30.46
C VAL A 149 0.91 -30.12 -30.14
N GLY A 150 2.08 -30.66 -30.50
CA GLY A 150 3.37 -29.98 -30.36
C GLY A 150 3.44 -28.67 -31.14
N GLY A 151 2.95 -28.65 -32.39
CA GLY A 151 2.87 -27.46 -33.23
C GLY A 151 1.88 -26.40 -32.73
N LEU A 152 0.82 -26.81 -32.03
CA LEU A 152 -0.19 -25.90 -31.47
C LEU A 152 0.24 -25.31 -30.10
N VAL A 153 1.02 -26.06 -29.32
CA VAL A 153 1.45 -25.67 -27.96
C VAL A 153 2.81 -24.96 -27.96
N ALA A 154 3.71 -25.27 -28.90
CA ALA A 154 5.01 -24.59 -29.03
C ALA A 154 4.94 -23.05 -29.12
N PRO A 155 3.98 -22.43 -29.84
CA PRO A 155 3.86 -20.96 -29.90
C PRO A 155 3.45 -20.34 -28.57
N LEU A 156 2.76 -21.09 -27.70
CA LEU A 156 2.36 -20.64 -26.36
C LEU A 156 3.49 -20.81 -25.35
N ALA A 157 4.27 -21.90 -25.45
CA ALA A 157 5.43 -22.16 -24.61
C ALA A 157 6.62 -21.22 -24.91
N GLN A 158 6.67 -20.62 -26.10
CA GLN A 158 7.70 -19.65 -26.51
C GLN A 158 7.33 -18.20 -26.20
N ARG A 159 6.14 -17.92 -25.63
CA ARG A 159 5.83 -16.58 -25.13
C ARG A 159 6.66 -16.33 -23.88
N GLY A 160 7.74 -15.56 -24.04
CA GLY A 160 8.48 -15.01 -22.91
C GLY A 160 7.55 -14.26 -21.95
N PRO A 161 7.95 -14.08 -20.67
CA PRO A 161 7.19 -13.31 -19.71
C PRO A 161 6.89 -11.92 -20.29
N ALA A 162 5.70 -11.39 -19.98
CA ALA A 162 5.32 -10.06 -20.39
C ALA A 162 6.38 -9.05 -19.91
N SER A 163 6.69 -8.08 -20.77
CA SER A 163 7.66 -7.04 -20.42
C SER A 163 7.26 -6.35 -19.12
N PRO A 164 8.20 -6.10 -18.18
CA PRO A 164 7.90 -5.40 -16.95
C PRO A 164 7.25 -4.04 -17.22
N GLU A 165 6.14 -3.75 -16.55
CA GLU A 165 5.56 -2.42 -16.59
C GLU A 165 6.32 -1.48 -15.66
N TRP A 166 6.86 -0.39 -16.21
CA TRP A 166 7.51 0.64 -15.41
C TRP A 166 6.50 1.45 -14.58
N PRO A 167 6.80 1.76 -13.30
CA PRO A 167 5.98 2.67 -12.51
C PRO A 167 5.79 4.03 -13.21
N GLY A 168 4.65 4.67 -12.96
CA GLY A 168 4.29 5.96 -13.55
C GLY A 168 2.90 5.97 -14.17
N VAL A 169 2.58 7.06 -14.86
CA VAL A 169 1.28 7.29 -15.47
C VAL A 169 1.06 6.33 -16.65
N LYS A 170 -0.05 5.58 -16.61
CA LYS A 170 -0.44 4.57 -17.60
C LYS A 170 -1.55 5.05 -18.54
N GLY A 171 -2.03 6.28 -18.36
CA GLY A 171 -3.13 6.87 -19.12
C GLY A 171 -4.44 6.89 -18.35
N LYS A 172 -5.39 7.74 -18.78
CA LYS A 172 -6.68 7.98 -18.10
C LYS A 172 -6.53 8.33 -16.61
N GLY A 173 -5.43 9.00 -16.26
CA GLY A 173 -5.10 9.38 -14.88
C GLY A 173 -4.55 8.25 -14.01
N VAL A 174 -4.56 6.99 -14.47
CA VAL A 174 -4.08 5.84 -13.67
C VAL A 174 -2.56 5.89 -13.55
N THR A 175 -2.06 5.70 -12.34
CA THR A 175 -0.63 5.58 -12.04
C THR A 175 -0.32 4.17 -11.53
N LEU A 176 0.65 3.50 -12.14
CA LEU A 176 1.26 2.28 -11.62
C LEU A 176 2.30 2.66 -10.57
N LEU A 177 2.17 2.12 -9.36
CA LEU A 177 3.09 2.33 -8.27
C LEU A 177 4.28 1.35 -8.34
N PRO A 178 5.41 1.67 -7.69
CA PRO A 178 6.57 0.77 -7.60
C PRO A 178 6.27 -0.62 -7.02
N ASN A 179 5.20 -0.77 -6.24
CA ASN A 179 4.77 -2.04 -5.65
C ASN A 179 3.77 -2.82 -6.54
N GLY A 180 3.54 -2.39 -7.79
CA GLY A 180 2.63 -3.05 -8.73
C GLY A 180 1.16 -2.64 -8.61
N TRP A 181 0.78 -1.87 -7.58
CA TRP A 181 -0.59 -1.39 -7.42
C TRP A 181 -0.90 -0.26 -8.40
N ARG A 182 -2.18 -0.12 -8.78
CA ARG A 182 -2.66 0.96 -9.64
C ARG A 182 -3.57 1.88 -8.86
N ILE A 183 -3.31 3.17 -8.94
CA ILE A 183 -4.18 4.20 -8.37
C ILE A 183 -4.86 4.92 -9.53
N ALA A 184 -6.19 4.81 -9.59
CA ALA A 184 -7.03 5.72 -10.37
C ALA A 184 -7.33 6.95 -9.52
N PRO A 185 -7.20 8.18 -10.05
CA PRO A 185 -7.38 9.36 -9.25
C PRO A 185 -8.88 9.59 -9.02
N ALA A 186 -9.25 9.98 -7.80
CA ALA A 186 -10.62 10.39 -7.49
C ALA A 186 -11.03 11.72 -8.19
N GLY A 187 -10.06 12.41 -8.79
CA GLY A 187 -10.23 13.67 -9.50
C GLY A 187 -9.09 13.97 -10.46
N ARG A 188 -8.77 15.24 -10.66
CA ARG A 188 -7.67 15.65 -11.54
C ARG A 188 -6.35 15.74 -10.77
N SER A 189 -5.36 14.97 -11.21
CA SER A 189 -3.99 15.07 -10.69
C SER A 189 -3.26 16.26 -11.33
N ILE A 190 -2.63 17.11 -10.51
CA ILE A 190 -1.83 18.25 -10.95
C ILE A 190 -0.36 17.94 -10.64
N ALA A 191 0.49 17.97 -11.67
CA ALA A 191 1.93 17.73 -11.51
C ALA A 191 2.62 18.95 -10.90
N VAL A 192 2.97 18.89 -9.61
CA VAL A 192 3.56 20.01 -8.85
C VAL A 192 5.10 20.00 -8.82
N GLY A 193 5.72 18.83 -8.96
CA GLY A 193 7.17 18.64 -8.90
C GLY A 193 7.51 17.25 -8.37
N ASP A 194 8.79 17.02 -8.10
CA ASP A 194 9.26 15.81 -7.44
C ASP A 194 9.34 16.01 -5.92
N PHE A 195 9.01 14.94 -5.19
CA PHE A 195 9.03 14.90 -3.72
C PHE A 195 8.34 16.11 -3.04
N PRO A 196 7.02 16.29 -3.26
CA PRO A 196 6.25 17.30 -2.55
C PRO A 196 6.20 16.95 -1.06
N MET A 197 6.65 17.87 -0.20
CA MET A 197 6.78 17.61 1.24
C MET A 197 5.76 18.34 2.09
N SER A 198 5.38 19.56 1.69
CA SER A 198 4.45 20.40 2.45
C SER A 198 3.58 21.22 1.52
N MET A 199 2.39 21.57 2.00
CA MET A 199 1.41 22.36 1.27
C MET A 199 0.71 23.33 2.22
N VAL A 200 0.53 24.58 1.79
CA VAL A 200 -0.25 25.59 2.51
C VAL A 200 -1.21 26.29 1.56
N LEU A 201 -2.41 26.63 2.05
CA LEU A 201 -3.40 27.39 1.30
C LEU A 201 -3.19 28.89 1.52
N SER A 202 -3.38 29.70 0.48
CA SER A 202 -3.49 31.15 0.62
C SER A 202 -4.69 31.50 1.51
N ALA A 203 -4.67 32.68 2.13
CA ALA A 203 -5.74 33.11 3.06
C ALA A 203 -7.15 33.13 2.43
N ASP A 204 -7.24 33.32 1.11
CA ASP A 204 -8.50 33.29 0.35
C ASP A 204 -8.86 31.89 -0.18
N GLY A 205 -8.04 30.87 0.10
CA GLY A 205 -8.25 29.49 -0.34
C GLY A 205 -8.15 29.27 -1.85
N ARG A 206 -7.69 30.26 -2.64
CA ARG A 206 -7.63 30.15 -4.11
C ARG A 206 -6.36 29.51 -4.64
N HIS A 207 -5.27 29.59 -3.87
CA HIS A 207 -3.98 29.05 -4.25
C HIS A 207 -3.45 28.07 -3.20
N ALA A 208 -2.82 26.99 -3.66
CA ALA A 208 -2.01 26.12 -2.82
C ALA A 208 -0.53 26.33 -3.17
N ILE A 209 0.31 26.56 -2.16
CA ILE A 209 1.76 26.58 -2.33
C ILE A 209 2.30 25.25 -1.86
N VAL A 210 3.07 24.59 -2.71
CA VAL A 210 3.66 23.27 -2.45
C VAL A 210 5.18 23.38 -2.44
N SER A 211 5.84 22.90 -1.39
CA SER A 211 7.30 22.74 -1.39
C SER A 211 7.67 21.40 -2.02
N ASN A 212 8.55 21.45 -3.02
CA ASN A 212 9.07 20.29 -3.76
C ASN A 212 10.57 20.22 -3.54
N ASN A 213 11.06 19.13 -2.96
CA ASN A 213 12.44 19.01 -2.47
C ASN A 213 13.07 17.68 -2.90
N GLY A 214 12.80 17.26 -4.13
CA GLY A 214 13.21 15.96 -4.66
C GLY A 214 14.62 15.95 -5.24
N TRP A 215 14.75 15.28 -6.38
CA TRP A 215 15.99 15.20 -7.14
C TRP A 215 16.31 16.52 -7.86
N SER A 216 15.26 17.20 -8.32
CA SER A 216 15.35 18.49 -9.01
C SER A 216 15.71 19.62 -8.03
N LYS A 217 16.15 20.77 -8.58
CA LYS A 217 16.39 21.96 -7.74
C LYS A 217 15.12 22.26 -6.91
N PRO A 218 15.23 22.45 -5.58
CA PRO A 218 14.09 22.71 -4.74
C PRO A 218 13.24 23.88 -5.25
N SER A 219 11.93 23.77 -5.12
CA SER A 219 11.02 24.81 -5.62
C SER A 219 9.73 24.93 -4.82
N LEU A 220 9.21 26.15 -4.78
CA LEU A 220 7.86 26.44 -4.33
C LEU A 220 6.95 26.53 -5.56
N THR A 221 5.97 25.63 -5.65
CA THR A 221 5.02 25.58 -6.74
C THR A 221 3.68 26.18 -6.30
N MET A 222 3.21 27.19 -7.02
CA MET A 222 1.89 27.80 -6.82
C MET A 222 0.86 27.14 -7.74
N VAL A 223 -0.17 26.56 -7.15
CA VAL A 223 -1.30 25.92 -7.83
C VAL A 223 -2.53 26.79 -7.68
N ASP A 224 -3.19 27.13 -8.79
CA ASP A 224 -4.54 27.69 -8.78
C ASP A 224 -5.56 26.55 -8.62
N LEU A 225 -6.37 26.63 -7.57
CA LEU A 225 -7.30 25.56 -7.22
C LEU A 225 -8.61 25.62 -8.02
N ALA A 226 -8.99 26.79 -8.52
CA ALA A 226 -10.18 26.94 -9.36
C ALA A 226 -9.91 26.43 -10.78
N GLN A 227 -8.77 26.80 -11.34
CA GLN A 227 -8.32 26.35 -12.67
C GLN A 227 -7.66 24.97 -12.63
N GLN A 228 -7.32 24.49 -11.42
CA GLN A 228 -6.59 23.23 -11.17
C GLN A 228 -5.35 23.13 -12.07
N SER A 229 -4.50 24.16 -11.99
CA SER A 229 -3.30 24.30 -12.81
C SER A 229 -2.16 24.93 -12.02
N VAL A 230 -0.92 24.70 -12.46
CA VAL A 230 0.25 25.37 -11.89
C VAL A 230 0.38 26.75 -12.50
N LYS A 231 0.40 27.78 -11.67
CA LYS A 231 0.60 29.18 -12.08
C LYS A 231 2.07 29.60 -12.08
N ALA A 232 2.82 29.18 -11.08
CA ALA A 232 4.22 29.55 -10.95
C ALA A 232 5.04 28.44 -10.30
N ARG A 233 6.34 28.44 -10.62
CA ARG A 233 7.36 27.66 -9.92
C ARG A 233 8.51 28.59 -9.59
N VAL A 234 8.76 28.76 -8.30
CA VAL A 234 9.84 29.59 -7.79
C VAL A 234 10.96 28.66 -7.34
N PRO A 235 12.08 28.57 -8.08
CA PRO A 235 13.22 27.80 -7.61
C PRO A 235 13.80 28.48 -6.36
N VAL A 236 14.23 27.66 -5.40
CA VAL A 236 14.89 28.11 -4.19
C VAL A 236 16.18 27.32 -4.04
N ASP A 237 17.18 27.90 -3.37
CA ASP A 237 18.46 27.22 -3.21
C ASP A 237 18.33 26.05 -2.24
N HIS A 238 17.57 26.23 -1.16
CA HIS A 238 17.37 25.23 -0.12
C HIS A 238 15.93 25.29 0.42
N ALA A 239 15.27 24.13 0.50
CA ALA A 239 13.98 23.97 1.16
C ALA A 239 13.76 22.54 1.69
N TRP A 240 12.85 22.42 2.67
CA TRP A 240 12.43 21.14 3.23
C TRP A 240 10.94 21.20 3.65
N LEU A 241 10.59 20.58 4.78
CA LEU A 241 9.22 20.46 5.30
C LEU A 241 8.59 21.80 5.71
N GLY A 242 9.37 22.73 6.27
CA GLY A 242 8.82 23.95 6.88
C GLY A 242 8.27 24.92 5.84
N LEU A 243 6.96 25.18 5.87
CA LEU A 243 6.26 26.12 4.99
C LEU A 243 5.08 26.73 5.75
N THR A 244 5.00 28.05 5.88
CA THR A 244 3.89 28.71 6.58
C THR A 244 3.65 30.14 6.10
N TRP A 245 2.40 30.60 6.20
CA TRP A 245 2.05 31.99 6.00
C TRP A 245 2.35 32.84 7.24
N HIS A 246 2.73 34.09 7.01
CA HIS A 246 2.61 35.14 8.02
C HIS A 246 1.11 35.36 8.32
N PRO A 247 0.71 35.65 9.58
CA PRO A 247 -0.70 35.92 9.91
C PRO A 247 -1.35 37.06 9.11
N GLY A 248 -0.54 38.03 8.63
CA GLY A 248 -1.01 39.11 7.75
C GLY A 248 -1.30 38.69 6.30
N GLY A 249 -0.94 37.46 5.90
CA GLY A 249 -1.24 36.90 4.57
C GLY A 249 -0.44 37.49 3.40
N ASP A 250 0.50 38.38 3.68
CA ASP A 250 1.34 39.10 2.71
C ASP A 250 2.72 38.48 2.53
N ARG A 251 3.07 37.52 3.39
CA ARG A 251 4.39 36.88 3.42
C ARG A 251 4.28 35.39 3.62
N LEU A 252 5.16 34.65 2.96
CA LEU A 252 5.31 33.21 3.08
C LEU A 252 6.72 32.90 3.56
N TYR A 253 6.83 31.99 4.52
CA TYR A 253 8.09 31.52 5.07
C TYR A 253 8.35 30.08 4.65
N SER A 254 9.56 29.80 4.17
CA SER A 254 10.06 28.45 3.89
C SER A 254 11.30 28.19 4.73
N SER A 255 11.45 26.98 5.27
CA SER A 255 12.70 26.54 5.89
C SER A 255 13.80 26.46 4.84
N GLY A 256 15.02 26.92 5.17
CA GLY A 256 16.23 26.77 4.36
C GLY A 256 16.96 25.43 4.56
N ALA A 257 16.29 24.44 5.13
CA ALA A 257 16.85 23.10 5.36
C ALA A 257 18.19 23.12 6.13
N ALA A 258 19.23 22.50 5.57
CA ALA A 258 20.55 22.37 6.21
C ALA A 258 21.27 23.71 6.43
N GLU A 259 20.85 24.79 5.77
CA GLU A 259 21.47 26.11 5.91
C GLU A 259 21.10 26.81 7.22
N ASN A 260 20.19 26.24 8.04
CA ASN A 260 19.69 26.85 9.28
C ASN A 260 19.11 28.27 9.07
N THR A 261 18.55 28.54 7.89
CA THR A 261 17.90 29.81 7.54
C THR A 261 16.39 29.67 7.42
N VAL A 262 15.71 30.83 7.41
CA VAL A 262 14.30 30.95 7.02
C VAL A 262 14.22 31.90 5.85
N ASN A 263 13.68 31.42 4.73
CA ASN A 263 13.47 32.20 3.52
C ASN A 263 12.12 32.92 3.62
N GLU A 264 12.11 34.24 3.45
CA GLU A 264 10.90 35.06 3.38
C GLU A 264 10.58 35.40 1.92
N PHE A 265 9.33 35.16 1.52
CA PHE A 265 8.79 35.52 0.21
C PHE A 265 7.65 36.50 0.38
N ARG A 266 7.66 37.57 -0.41
CA ARG A 266 6.49 38.47 -0.53
C ARG A 266 5.45 37.84 -1.41
N TRP A 267 4.20 37.92 -0.97
CA TRP A 267 3.06 37.41 -1.72
C TRP A 267 2.42 38.50 -2.57
N SER A 268 2.29 38.23 -3.86
CA SER A 268 1.48 39.01 -4.79
C SER A 268 0.46 38.09 -5.45
N ARG A 269 -0.77 38.57 -5.62
CA ARG A 269 -1.83 37.81 -6.30
C ARG A 269 -1.59 37.70 -7.82
N GLU A 270 -0.70 38.53 -8.35
CA GLU A 270 -0.46 38.67 -9.79
C GLU A 270 0.78 37.91 -10.27
N ARG A 271 1.71 37.56 -9.38
CA ARG A 271 2.96 36.88 -9.75
C ARG A 271 3.61 36.15 -8.57
#